data_AF-A0A2G9TXN5-F1
#
_entry.id   AF-A0A2G9TXN5-F1
#
_cell.length_a   1.000
_cell.length_b   1.000
_cell.length_c   1.000
_cell.angle_alpha   90.00
_cell.angle_beta   90.00
_cell.angle_gamma   90.00
#
_symmetry.space_group_name_H-M   'P 1'
#
loop_
_entity.id
_entity.type
_entity.pdbx_description
1 polymer ?
#
loop_
_entity_poly.entity_id
_entity_poly.type
_entity_poly.pdbx_seq_one_letter_code
_entity_poly.pdbx_strand_id
1 'polypeptide(L)' 'MLPRAHTCFNRLDLPPYQTFSELKQKLCTAIENSEIFSGVD' A
#
# COMPACT_ATOMS: atom_id res chain seq x y z
N MET A 1 -8.46 0.59 7.45
CA MET A 1 -8.24 -0.02 6.11
C MET A 1 -6.78 0.23 5.71
N LEU A 2 -6.15 -0.65 4.92
CA LEU A 2 -4.79 -0.43 4.39
C LEU A 2 -4.84 0.17 2.96
N PRO A 3 -3.79 0.88 2.51
CA PRO A 3 -3.66 1.31 1.12
C PRO A 3 -3.70 0.12 0.14
N ARG A 4 -4.24 0.36 -1.06
CA ARG A 4 -4.23 -0.64 -2.14
C ARG A 4 -3.42 -0.13 -3.32
N ALA A 5 -2.45 -0.92 -3.78
CA ALA A 5 -1.65 -0.61 -4.95
C ALA A 5 -2.19 -1.37 -6.18
N HIS A 6 -2.31 -0.66 -7.30
CA HIS A 6 -2.58 -1.22 -8.62
C HIS A 6 -1.35 -0.97 -9.49
N THR A 7 -0.40 -1.91 -9.45
CA THR A 7 0.92 -1.77 -10.08
C THR A 7 0.85 -1.63 -11.60
N CYS A 8 -0.08 -2.32 -12.27
CA CYS A 8 -0.29 -2.20 -13.72
C CYS A 8 -0.64 -0.77 -14.18
N PHE A 9 -1.17 0.06 -13.28
CA PHE A 9 -1.59 1.44 -13.56
C PHE A 9 -0.80 2.48 -12.78
N ASN A 10 0.25 2.07 -12.05
CA ASN A 10 1.00 2.94 -11.12
C ASN A 10 0.08 3.76 -10.19
N ARG A 11 -1.04 3.18 -9.76
CA ARG A 11 -2.07 3.87 -8.96
C ARG A 11 -2.08 3.36 -7.53
N LEU A 12 -2.04 4.27 -6.57
CA LEU A 12 -2.18 3.99 -5.15
C LEU A 12 -3.49 4.58 -4.62
N ASP A 13 -4.38 3.72 -4.12
CA ASP A 13 -5.63 4.14 -3.50
C ASP A 13 -5.42 4.29 -1.99
N LEU A 14 -5.57 5.53 -1.52
CA LEU A 14 -5.42 5.91 -0.12
C LEU A 14 -6.81 6.13 0.52
N PRO A 15 -7.16 5.40 1.57
CA PRO A 15 -8.29 5.75 2.43
C PRO A 15 -8.12 7.16 3.03
N PRO A 16 -9.22 7.85 3.38
CA PRO A 16 -9.15 9.12 4.09
C PRO A 16 -8.63 8.88 5.52
N TYR A 17 -7.36 9.18 5.75
CA TYR A 17 -6.74 9.14 7.09
C TYR A 17 -6.86 10.51 7.75
N GLN A 18 -7.18 10.53 9.05
CA GLN A 18 -7.44 11.77 9.77
C GLN A 18 -6.15 12.53 10.09
N THR A 19 -5.02 11.82 10.16
CA THR A 19 -3.72 12.38 10.50
C THR A 19 -2.61 11.82 9.61
N PHE A 20 -1.52 12.58 9.48
CA PHE A 20 -0.33 12.12 8.78
C PHE A 20 0.31 10.90 9.45
N SER A 21 0.30 10.85 10.79
CA SER A 21 0.86 9.73 11.54
C SER A 21 0.16 8.41 11.20
N GLU A 22 -1.18 8.45 11.12
CA GLU A 22 -1.99 7.31 10.71
C GLU A 22 -1.68 6.88 9.27
N LEU A 23 -1.65 7.84 8.33
CA LEU A 23 -1.29 7.56 6.93
C LEU A 23 0.08 6.86 6.86
N LYS A 24 1.09 7.42 7.52
CA LYS A 24 2.46 6.90 7.52
C LYS A 24 2.49 5.48 8.06
N GLN A 25 1.89 5.25 9.22
CA GLN A 25 1.87 3.92 9.83
C GLN A 25 1.21 2.89 8.91
N LYS A 26 0.02 3.20 8.38
CA LYS A 26 -0.73 2.28 7.50
C LYS A 26 -0.02 2.02 6.19
N LEU A 27 0.66 3.03 5.63
CA LEU A 27 1.46 2.88 4.41
C LEU A 27 2.68 1.99 4.64
N CYS A 28 3.46 2.22 5.71
CA CYS A 28 4.59 1.36 6.06
C CYS A 28 4.13 -0.08 6.27
N THR A 29 3.05 -0.30 7.04
CA THR A 29 2.48 -1.64 7.25
C THR A 29 2.10 -2.31 5.92
N ALA A 30 1.47 -1.60 4.98
CA ALA A 30 1.09 -2.19 3.70
C ALA A 30 2.31 -2.59 2.86
N ILE A 31 3.37 -1.78 2.87
CA ILE A 31 4.60 -2.07 2.12
C ILE A 31 5.34 -3.27 2.74
N GLU A 32 5.53 -3.27 4.05
CA GLU A 32 6.28 -4.32 4.77
C GLU A 32 5.61 -5.70 4.68
N ASN A 33 4.27 -5.74 4.58
CA ASN A 33 3.51 -6.98 4.45
C ASN A 33 3.20 -7.34 2.98
N SER A 34 3.69 -6.58 2.00
CA SER A 34 3.52 -6.91 0.59
C SER A 34 4.62 -7.85 0.14
N GLU A 35 4.24 -9.04 -0.33
CA GLU A 35 5.15 -9.94 -1.02
C GLU A 35 5.26 -9.51 -2.48
N ILE A 36 6.50 -9.38 -2.98
CA ILE A 36 6.73 -9.21 -4.42
C ILE A 36 6.45 -10.57 -5.05
N PHE A 37 5.39 -10.65 -5.86
CA PHE A 37 5.10 -11.87 -6.62
C PHE A 37 6.25 -12.17 -7.57
N SER A 38 7.13 -13.10 -7.20
CA SER A 38 8.23 -13.61 -8.02
C SER A 38 7.78 -14.73 -8.95
N GLY A 39 6.57 -14.63 -9.51
CA GLY A 39 6.10 -15.56 -10.53
C GLY A 39 6.60 -15.11 -11.89
N VAL A 40 7.84 -15.49 -12.20
CA VAL A 40 8.26 -15.74 -13.57
C VAL A 40 8.13 -17.25 -13.79
N ASP A 41 7.46 -17.64 -14.88
CA ASP A 41 7.82 -18.90 -15.54
C ASP A 41 9.33 -18.88 -15.86
#